data_AF-A0AAD6R0N0-F1
#
_entry.id   AF-A0AAD6R0N0-F1
#
_cell.length_a   1.000
_cell.length_b   1.000
_cell.length_c   1.000
_cell.angle_alpha   90.00
_cell.angle_beta   90.00
_cell.angle_gamma   90.00
#
_symmetry.space_group_name_H-M   'P 1'
#
loop_
_entity.id
_entity.type
_entity.pdbx_description
1 polymer ?
#
loop_
_entity_poly.entity_id
_entity_poly.type
_entity_poly.pdbx_seq_one_letter_code
_entity_poly.pdbx_strand_id
1 'polypeptide(L)'
;MQVKIRFNGIFELQVNDNATVGDLKTQIRQTLGLSCPELVYNGFKLEDHNTLYNYHIVNDSCVLVREMFIIVCWVRESKVGVTHTRPFPLVVHGNNTFGELKWMLRTAFDIDMTTRKFILFEFPDFEPPDNSPLLHAGLGARCAVNVVDK
;
A
#
# COMPACT_ATOMS: atom_id res chain seq x y z
N MET A 1 -9.82 16.03 -21.52
CA MET A 1 -10.91 15.20 -20.97
C MET A 1 -11.07 15.41 -19.47
N GLN A 2 -12.29 15.22 -18.97
CA GLN A 2 -12.58 15.17 -17.53
C GLN A 2 -12.44 13.72 -17.03
N VAL A 3 -11.66 13.52 -15.97
CA VAL A 3 -11.51 12.22 -15.29
C VAL A 3 -11.95 12.39 -13.83
N LYS A 4 -12.71 11.43 -13.33
CA LYS A 4 -13.05 11.33 -11.91
C LYS A 4 -11.99 10.51 -11.20
N ILE A 5 -11.54 10.98 -10.04
CA ILE A 5 -10.69 10.21 -9.15
C ILE A 5 -11.44 9.92 -7.85
N ARG A 6 -11.26 8.72 -7.32
CA ARG A 6 -11.84 8.32 -6.02
C ARG A 6 -10.74 8.23 -4.97
N PHE A 7 -10.77 9.13 -3.99
CA PHE A 7 -9.88 9.17 -2.83
C PHE A 7 -10.64 9.73 -1.62
N ASN A 8 -11.09 8.91 -0.67
CA ASN A 8 -11.93 9.35 0.46
C ASN A 8 -13.19 10.18 0.05
N GLY A 9 -13.59 10.09 -1.22
CA GLY A 9 -14.49 11.01 -1.90
C GLY A 9 -14.27 10.93 -3.42
N ILE A 10 -15.03 11.71 -4.20
CA ILE A 10 -14.86 11.81 -5.65
C ILE A 10 -14.43 13.23 -5.99
N PHE A 11 -13.36 13.36 -6.79
CA PHE A 11 -12.89 14.64 -7.32
C PHE A 11 -12.86 14.59 -8.84
N GLU A 12 -13.09 15.72 -9.49
CA GLU A 12 -13.03 15.85 -10.95
C GLU A 12 -11.76 16.59 -11.34
N LEU A 13 -10.96 15.98 -12.20
CA LEU A 13 -9.73 16.56 -12.75
C LEU A 13 -9.84 16.73 -14.26
N GLN A 14 -9.38 17.87 -14.76
CA GLN A 14 -9.21 18.11 -16.18
C GLN A 14 -7.79 17.73 -16.58
N VAL A 15 -7.65 16.81 -17.54
CA VAL A 15 -6.38 16.34 -18.08
C VAL A 15 -6.36 16.44 -19.60
N ASN A 16 -5.17 16.51 -20.18
CA ASN A 16 -5.00 16.45 -21.63
C ASN A 16 -5.47 15.09 -22.18
N ASP A 17 -5.99 15.07 -23.41
CA ASP A 17 -6.53 13.84 -24.01
C ASP A 17 -5.45 12.77 -24.27
N ASN A 18 -4.19 13.19 -24.39
CA ASN A 18 -3.02 12.32 -24.53
C ASN A 18 -2.21 12.19 -23.23
N ALA A 19 -2.78 12.59 -22.08
CA ALA A 19 -2.09 12.54 -20.80
C ALA A 19 -1.65 11.11 -20.45
N THR A 20 -0.47 11.02 -19.87
CA THR A 20 0.04 9.80 -19.26
C THR A 20 -0.54 9.59 -17.86
N VAL A 21 -0.43 8.36 -17.37
CA VAL A 21 -0.70 8.05 -15.96
C VAL A 21 0.23 8.87 -15.04
N GLY A 22 1.49 9.10 -15.46
CA GLY A 22 2.44 9.97 -14.75
C GLY A 22 1.97 11.42 -14.64
N ASP A 23 1.36 11.97 -15.69
CA ASP A 23 0.77 13.32 -15.67
C ASP A 23 -0.39 13.40 -14.69
N LEU A 24 -1.31 12.42 -14.74
CA LEU A 24 -2.44 12.35 -13.80
C LEU A 24 -1.96 12.19 -12.36
N LYS A 25 -0.96 11.33 -12.09
CA LYS A 25 -0.35 11.21 -10.75
C LYS A 25 0.26 12.53 -10.30
N THR A 26 0.94 13.25 -11.17
CA THR A 26 1.54 14.57 -10.85
C THR A 26 0.47 15.58 -10.46
N GLN A 27 -0.63 15.66 -11.22
CA GLN A 27 -1.76 16.52 -10.89
C GLN A 27 -2.39 16.13 -9.55
N ILE A 28 -2.60 14.83 -9.30
CA ILE A 28 -3.13 14.31 -8.02
C ILE A 28 -2.24 14.71 -6.84
N ARG A 29 -0.91 14.60 -6.97
CA ARG A 29 0.03 15.03 -5.93
C ARG A 29 -0.12 16.51 -5.61
N GLN A 30 -0.27 17.35 -6.63
CA GLN A 30 -0.46 18.80 -6.48
C GLN A 30 -1.81 19.16 -5.85
N THR A 31 -2.89 18.45 -6.22
CA THR A 31 -4.25 18.74 -5.74
C THR A 31 -4.52 18.18 -4.35
N LEU A 32 -4.08 16.95 -4.06
CA LEU A 32 -4.41 16.23 -2.82
C LEU A 32 -3.25 16.16 -1.82
N GLY A 33 -2.05 16.63 -2.18
CA GLY A 33 -0.87 16.60 -1.31
C GLY A 33 -0.29 15.20 -1.08
N LEU A 34 -0.70 14.20 -1.88
CA LEU A 34 -0.20 12.84 -1.76
C LEU A 34 1.26 12.76 -2.19
N SER A 35 2.08 11.98 -1.47
CA SER A 35 3.49 11.76 -1.85
C SER A 35 3.62 10.72 -2.97
N CYS A 36 3.02 9.54 -2.77
CA CYS A 36 3.13 8.41 -3.70
C CYS A 36 1.75 7.81 -4.02
N PRO A 37 0.96 8.45 -4.90
CA PRO A 37 -0.33 7.89 -5.30
C PRO A 37 -0.17 6.67 -6.21
N GLU A 38 -0.83 5.57 -5.86
CA GLU A 38 -1.09 4.44 -6.75
C GLU A 38 -2.47 4.64 -7.39
N LEU A 39 -2.54 4.46 -8.71
CA LEU A 39 -3.79 4.54 -9.46
C LEU A 39 -4.21 3.14 -9.88
N VAL A 40 -5.49 2.84 -9.69
CA VAL A 40 -6.09 1.55 -10.04
C VAL A 40 -7.34 1.79 -10.88
N TYR A 41 -7.45 1.11 -12.02
CA TYR A 41 -8.62 1.15 -12.89
C TYR A 41 -8.93 -0.25 -13.42
N ASN A 42 -10.19 -0.66 -13.38
CA ASN A 42 -10.64 -2.03 -13.73
C ASN A 42 -9.84 -3.16 -13.05
N GLY A 43 -9.38 -2.92 -11.82
CA GLY A 43 -8.56 -3.87 -11.06
C GLY A 43 -7.07 -3.88 -11.41
N PHE A 44 -6.65 -3.11 -12.41
CA PHE A 44 -5.24 -3.01 -12.81
C PHE A 44 -4.57 -1.79 -12.19
N LYS A 45 -3.37 -1.99 -11.67
CA LYS A 45 -2.46 -0.90 -11.31
C LYS A 45 -1.97 -0.22 -12.59
N LEU A 46 -1.99 1.11 -12.58
CA LEU A 46 -1.60 1.92 -13.73
C LEU A 46 -0.14 2.34 -13.66
N GLU A 47 0.55 2.14 -14.79
CA GLU A 47 1.97 2.42 -14.97
C GLU A 47 2.22 3.80 -15.58
N ASP A 48 3.19 4.54 -15.05
CA ASP A 48 3.40 5.97 -15.32
C ASP A 48 3.57 6.32 -16.81
N HIS A 49 4.24 5.43 -17.55
CA HIS A 49 4.62 5.65 -18.94
C HIS A 49 3.47 5.42 -19.94
N ASN A 50 2.37 4.79 -19.51
CA ASN A 50 1.22 4.53 -20.36
C ASN A 50 0.29 5.74 -20.41
N THR A 51 -0.35 5.94 -21.56
CA THR A 51 -1.42 6.95 -21.68
C THR A 51 -2.68 6.46 -20.97
N LEU A 52 -3.50 7.41 -20.50
CA LEU A 52 -4.83 7.10 -19.97
C LEU A 52 -5.69 6.37 -21.02
N TYR A 53 -5.55 6.76 -22.29
CA TYR A 53 -6.22 6.11 -23.41
C TYR A 53 -5.84 4.63 -23.60
N ASN A 54 -4.57 4.25 -23.36
CA ASN A 54 -4.14 2.85 -23.45
C ASN A 54 -4.84 1.95 -22.42
N TYR A 55 -5.34 2.52 -21.32
CA TYR A 55 -6.16 1.84 -20.32
C TYR A 55 -7.68 2.00 -20.56
N HIS A 56 -8.07 2.58 -21.70
CA HIS A 56 -9.44 2.94 -22.03
C HIS A 56 -10.10 3.89 -21.01
N ILE A 57 -9.30 4.71 -20.35
CA ILE A 57 -9.78 5.78 -19.47
C ILE A 57 -10.20 6.94 -20.40
N VAL A 58 -11.51 7.10 -20.53
CA VAL A 58 -12.17 8.13 -21.34
C VAL A 58 -12.84 9.17 -20.43
N ASN A 59 -13.47 10.18 -21.04
CA ASN A 59 -14.24 11.19 -20.30
C ASN A 59 -15.20 10.55 -19.29
N ASP A 60 -15.30 11.12 -18.09
CA ASP A 60 -16.12 10.64 -16.96
C ASP A 60 -15.69 9.31 -16.33
N SER A 61 -14.60 8.68 -16.78
CA SER A 61 -14.06 7.48 -16.14
C SER A 61 -13.66 7.76 -14.69
N CYS A 62 -13.87 6.78 -13.80
CA CYS A 62 -13.54 6.88 -12.38
C CYS A 62 -12.34 6.00 -12.02
N VAL A 63 -11.22 6.62 -11.67
CA VAL A 63 -9.96 5.96 -11.28
C VAL A 63 -9.84 5.93 -9.76
N LEU A 64 -9.55 4.76 -9.18
CA LEU A 64 -9.30 4.64 -7.74
C LEU A 64 -7.88 5.14 -7.43
N VAL A 65 -7.74 5.99 -6.43
CA VAL A 65 -6.45 6.47 -5.92
C VAL A 65 -6.20 5.85 -4.56
N ARG A 66 -4.99 5.36 -4.35
CA ARG A 66 -4.50 4.86 -3.06
C ARG A 66 -3.27 5.64 -2.65
N GLU A 67 -3.25 6.10 -1.41
CA GLU A 67 -2.04 6.67 -0.83
C GLU A 67 -1.11 5.52 -0.42
N MET A 68 0.07 5.47 -1.05
CA MET A 68 1.11 4.52 -0.68
C MET A 68 2.05 5.13 0.36
N PHE A 69 2.41 4.34 1.35
CA PHE A 69 3.36 4.69 2.40
C PHE A 69 4.23 3.50 2.78
N ILE A 70 5.32 3.76 3.50
CA ILE A 70 6.22 2.72 3.98
C ILE A 70 5.87 2.38 5.43
N ILE A 71 5.73 1.08 5.69
CA ILE A 71 5.77 0.51 7.04
C ILE A 71 7.04 -0.31 7.21
N VAL A 72 7.48 -0.50 8.46
CA VAL A 72 8.65 -1.33 8.78
C VAL A 72 8.22 -2.54 9.59
N CYS A 73 8.48 -3.74 9.08
CA CYS A 73 8.35 -4.98 9.83
C CYS A 73 9.67 -5.29 10.54
N TRP A 74 9.66 -5.28 11.88
CA TRP A 74 10.80 -5.66 12.70
C TRP A 74 10.73 -7.15 13.01
N VAL A 75 11.57 -7.93 12.35
CA VAL A 75 11.59 -9.38 12.53
C VAL A 75 12.61 -9.75 13.57
N ARG A 76 12.17 -10.45 14.64
CA ARG A 76 13.07 -11.07 15.61
C ARG A 76 13.53 -12.43 15.10
N GLU A 77 14.82 -12.68 15.26
CA GLU A 77 15.43 -13.99 15.07
C GLU A 77 16.25 -14.33 16.31
N SER A 78 15.96 -15.47 16.93
CA SER A 78 16.76 -15.99 18.04
C SER A 78 17.60 -17.17 17.56
N LYS A 79 18.93 -17.06 17.69
CA LYS A 79 19.88 -18.14 17.39
C LYS A 79 20.83 -18.31 18.57
N VAL A 80 20.88 -19.51 19.14
CA VAL A 80 21.83 -19.87 20.23
C VAL A 80 21.78 -18.88 21.40
N GLY A 81 20.56 -18.49 21.82
CA GLY A 81 20.35 -17.55 22.93
C GLY A 81 20.59 -16.06 22.61
N VAL A 82 21.03 -15.72 21.40
CA VAL A 82 21.16 -14.33 20.95
C VAL A 82 19.95 -13.95 20.11
N THR A 83 19.32 -12.82 20.44
CA THR A 83 18.19 -12.28 19.68
C THR A 83 18.64 -11.09 18.84
N HIS A 84 18.42 -11.17 17.54
CA HIS A 84 18.61 -10.07 16.61
C HIS A 84 17.25 -9.58 16.11
N THR A 85 17.10 -8.27 15.94
CA THR A 85 15.93 -7.68 15.30
C THR A 85 16.38 -6.96 14.04
N ARG A 86 15.76 -7.26 12.89
CA ARG A 86 16.08 -6.66 11.59
C ARG A 86 14.87 -5.95 10.99
N PRO A 87 15.05 -4.75 10.40
CA PRO A 87 13.97 -4.02 9.74
C PRO A 87 13.76 -4.52 8.31
N PHE A 88 12.50 -4.66 7.92
CA PHE A 88 12.08 -4.98 6.55
C PHE A 88 11.02 -3.97 6.09
N PRO A 89 11.39 -2.99 5.25
CA PRO A 89 10.46 -1.97 4.78
C PRO A 89 9.52 -2.54 3.72
N LEU A 90 8.23 -2.23 3.83
CA LEU A 90 7.21 -2.57 2.83
C LEU A 90 6.48 -1.31 2.38
N VAL A 91 6.28 -1.18 1.06
CA VAL A 91 5.45 -0.13 0.45
C VAL A 91 4.03 -0.64 0.36
N VAL A 92 3.11 -0.01 1.08
CA VAL A 92 1.73 -0.47 1.30
C VAL A 92 0.74 0.68 1.18
N HIS A 93 -0.55 0.37 1.11
CA HIS A 93 -1.65 1.32 1.32
C HIS A 93 -2.53 0.87 2.49
N GLY A 94 -3.35 1.78 3.03
CA GLY A 94 -4.18 1.50 4.21
C GLY A 94 -5.15 0.32 4.06
N ASN A 95 -5.59 0.01 2.83
CA ASN A 95 -6.45 -1.14 2.54
C ASN A 95 -5.71 -2.47 2.38
N ASN A 96 -4.37 -2.51 2.48
CA ASN A 96 -3.69 -3.79 2.44
C ASN A 96 -4.10 -4.62 3.64
N THR A 97 -4.12 -5.94 3.49
CA THR A 97 -4.48 -6.84 4.59
C THR A 97 -3.23 -7.45 5.24
N PHE A 98 -3.34 -7.96 6.47
CA PHE A 98 -2.21 -8.65 7.10
C PHE A 98 -1.81 -9.92 6.34
N GLY A 99 -2.75 -10.61 5.67
CA GLY A 99 -2.45 -11.71 4.77
C GLY A 99 -1.60 -11.28 3.57
N GLU A 100 -1.92 -10.12 2.98
CA GLU A 100 -1.08 -9.52 1.93
C GLU A 100 0.30 -9.15 2.47
N LEU A 101 0.42 -8.62 3.69
CA LEU A 101 1.74 -8.38 4.30
C LEU A 101 2.56 -9.66 4.47
N LYS A 102 1.93 -10.77 4.90
CA LYS A 102 2.60 -12.08 4.97
C LYS A 102 3.15 -12.48 3.60
N TRP A 103 2.33 -12.31 2.56
CA TRP A 103 2.73 -12.59 1.18
C TRP A 103 3.86 -11.68 0.69
N MET A 104 3.82 -10.38 1.03
CA MET A 104 4.86 -9.41 0.67
C MET A 104 6.19 -9.72 1.37
N LEU A 105 6.18 -10.03 2.66
CA LEU A 105 7.38 -10.43 3.40
C LEU A 105 8.03 -11.68 2.81
N ARG A 106 7.21 -12.69 2.46
CA ARG A 106 7.69 -13.89 1.79
C ARG A 106 8.30 -13.57 0.42
N THR A 107 7.59 -12.83 -0.41
CA THR A 107 7.97 -12.60 -1.81
C THR A 107 9.16 -11.64 -1.95
N ALA A 108 9.24 -10.62 -1.09
CA ALA A 108 10.30 -9.61 -1.16
C ALA A 108 11.57 -10.00 -0.39
N PHE A 109 11.45 -10.79 0.68
CA PHE A 109 12.54 -11.00 1.64
C PHE A 109 12.74 -12.46 2.08
N ASP A 110 11.99 -13.41 1.51
CA ASP A 110 12.02 -14.83 1.90
C ASP A 110 11.72 -15.06 3.40
N ILE A 111 10.85 -14.22 3.97
CA ILE A 111 10.40 -14.37 5.35
C ILE A 111 9.16 -15.26 5.40
N ASP A 112 9.32 -16.46 5.97
CA ASP A 112 8.21 -17.37 6.21
C ASP A 112 7.36 -16.93 7.41
N MET A 113 6.07 -16.67 7.15
CA MET A 113 5.08 -16.26 8.15
C MET A 113 4.20 -17.42 8.64
N THR A 114 4.45 -18.66 8.23
CA THR A 114 3.68 -19.82 8.72
C THR A 114 4.02 -20.15 10.18
N THR A 115 5.28 -19.93 10.57
CA THR A 115 5.81 -20.13 11.93
C THR A 115 5.89 -18.85 12.75
N ARG A 116 5.52 -17.71 12.16
CA ARG A 116 5.61 -16.37 12.77
C ARG A 116 4.27 -15.68 12.83
N LYS A 117 4.16 -14.66 13.67
CA LYS A 117 2.96 -13.83 13.85
C LYS A 117 3.31 -12.35 13.93
N PHE A 118 2.34 -11.51 13.59
CA PHE A 118 2.43 -10.07 13.79
C PHE A 118 2.03 -9.69 15.22
N ILE A 119 2.77 -8.76 15.81
CA ILE A 119 2.44 -8.12 17.08
C ILE A 119 2.40 -6.61 16.87
N LEU A 120 1.25 -6.02 17.19
CA LEU A 120 1.06 -4.57 17.22
C LEU A 120 1.48 -4.03 18.58
N PHE A 121 2.14 -2.88 18.60
CA PHE A 121 2.63 -2.29 19.86
C PHE A 121 1.49 -1.93 20.82
N GLU A 122 0.37 -1.45 20.28
CA GLU A 122 -0.82 -1.08 21.05
C GLU A 122 -1.62 -2.30 21.56
N PHE A 123 -1.49 -3.44 20.87
CA PHE A 123 -2.24 -4.66 21.16
C PHE A 123 -1.32 -5.89 21.14
N PRO A 124 -0.44 -6.06 22.13
CA PRO A 124 0.60 -7.07 22.11
C PRO A 124 0.05 -8.51 22.17
N ASP A 125 -1.12 -8.70 22.78
CA ASP A 125 -1.75 -10.00 23.00
C ASP A 125 -2.68 -10.43 21.85
N PHE A 126 -2.85 -9.58 20.83
CA PHE A 126 -3.77 -9.82 19.73
C PHE A 126 -3.02 -9.90 18.40
N GLU A 127 -3.07 -11.08 17.76
CA GLU A 127 -2.63 -11.21 16.36
C GLU A 127 -3.74 -10.69 15.44
N PRO A 128 -3.45 -9.71 14.58
CA PRO A 128 -4.42 -9.22 13.60
C PRO A 128 -4.82 -10.32 12.61
N PRO A 129 -6.12 -10.51 12.33
CA PRO A 129 -6.59 -11.47 11.33
C PRO A 129 -6.04 -11.16 9.94
N ASP A 130 -5.83 -12.20 9.13
CA ASP A 130 -5.26 -12.05 7.77
C ASP A 130 -6.10 -11.15 6.86
N ASN A 131 -7.42 -11.09 7.04
CA ASN A 131 -8.31 -10.24 6.25
C ASN A 131 -8.45 -8.81 6.79
N SER A 132 -7.82 -8.49 7.93
CA SER A 132 -7.93 -7.17 8.56
C SER A 132 -7.11 -6.14 7.77
N PRO A 133 -7.70 -5.01 7.34
CA PRO A 133 -6.95 -3.93 6.72
C PRO A 133 -6.00 -3.24 7.69
N LEU A 134 -4.84 -2.78 7.20
CA LEU A 134 -3.84 -2.05 7.99
C LEU A 134 -4.41 -0.81 8.66
N LEU A 135 -5.25 -0.06 7.94
CA LEU A 135 -5.88 1.17 8.46
C LEU A 135 -6.76 0.88 9.69
N HIS A 136 -7.44 -0.27 9.72
CA HIS A 136 -8.27 -0.66 10.87
C HIS A 136 -7.40 -0.99 12.10
N ALA A 137 -6.18 -1.47 11.88
CA ALA A 137 -5.18 -1.68 12.92
C ALA A 137 -4.40 -0.40 13.30
N GLY A 138 -4.79 0.77 12.79
CA GLY A 138 -4.10 2.03 13.07
C GLY A 138 -2.73 2.17 12.38
N LEU A 139 -2.40 1.29 11.43
CA LEU A 139 -1.12 1.32 10.73
C LEU A 139 -1.16 2.29 9.55
N GLY A 140 -0.43 3.40 9.70
CA GLY A 140 -0.22 4.41 8.68
C GLY A 140 1.25 4.59 8.30
N ALA A 141 1.55 5.73 7.68
CA ALA A 141 2.91 6.07 7.30
C ALA A 141 3.85 6.07 8.51
N ARG A 142 5.02 5.43 8.36
CA ARG A 142 6.08 5.34 9.40
C ARG A 142 5.71 4.50 10.62
N CYS A 143 4.58 3.81 10.61
CA CYS A 143 4.27 2.80 11.61
C CYS A 143 5.19 1.58 11.46
N ALA A 144 5.37 0.86 12.56
CA ALA A 144 6.15 -0.36 12.58
C ALA A 144 5.35 -1.49 13.22
N VAL A 145 5.59 -2.71 12.74
CA VAL A 145 4.96 -3.94 13.24
C VAL A 145 6.06 -4.91 13.63
N ASN A 146 5.91 -5.60 14.76
CA ASN A 146 6.85 -6.64 15.14
C ASN A 146 6.43 -7.97 14.54
N VAL A 147 7.40 -8.75 14.09
CA VAL A 147 7.24 -10.13 13.65
C VAL A 147 8.03 -11.00 14.61
N VAL A 148 7.36 -11.97 15.23
CA VAL A 148 7.97 -12.90 16.19
C VAL A 148 7.57 -14.33 15.87
N ASP A 149 8.33 -15.29 16.37
CA ASP A 149 7.96 -16.71 16.31
C ASP A 149 6.72 -16.97 17.18
N LYS A 150 5.91 -17.97 16.80
CA LYS A 150 4.61 -18.26 17.42
C LYS A 150 4.72 -18.78 18.86
#